data_AF-A0A2T4HCK5-F1
#
_entry.id   AF-A0A2T4HCK5-F1
#
_cell.length_a   1.000
_cell.length_b   1.000
_cell.length_c   1.000
_cell.angle_alpha   90.00
_cell.angle_beta   90.00
_cell.angle_gamma   90.00
#
_symmetry.space_group_name_H-M   'P 1'
#
loop_
_entity.id
_entity.type
_entity.pdbx_description
1 polymer ?
#
loop_
_entity_poly.entity_id
_entity_poly.type
_entity_poly.pdbx_seq_one_letter_code
_entity_poly.pdbx_strand_id
1 'polypeptide(L)'
;MDGDQIFVIDDCESMRDHKDDVAMTARVISYTVKVSDKNGMDLYFASDSCNPRNIQHITDIEHRITNMRIVTACCDMKKCLEDVVKEVKAQGMNPTTIYIFTDGVWDPDHDPEVDQVIYDAINHLIENGKKPQDLMFQFIQFGSDDEGYKRLKHLDDGCKMMVDDVEYDIVDTKNWQEHVPRIIIGSLDRHNDID
;
A
#
# COMPACT_ATOMS: atom_id res chain seq x y z
N MET A 1 10.84 -14.66 1.31
CA MET A 1 9.55 -15.24 0.87
C MET A 1 9.35 -14.78 -0.56
N ASP A 2 9.03 -15.69 -1.48
CA ASP A 2 8.61 -15.32 -2.84
C ASP A 2 7.16 -14.80 -2.73
N GLY A 3 6.88 -13.59 -3.21
CA GLY A 3 5.56 -12.96 -3.12
C GLY A 3 5.46 -11.74 -4.03
N ASP A 4 4.26 -11.44 -4.50
CA ASP A 4 4.01 -10.36 -5.45
C ASP A 4 4.12 -9.00 -4.72
N GLN A 5 4.69 -7.99 -5.39
CA GLN A 5 4.91 -6.67 -4.82
C GLN A 5 4.20 -5.61 -5.67
N ILE A 6 3.25 -4.90 -5.06
CA ILE A 6 2.42 -3.90 -5.74
C ILE A 6 2.68 -2.53 -5.14
N PHE A 7 2.89 -1.52 -5.97
CA PHE A 7 3.00 -0.12 -5.56
C PHE A 7 1.75 0.64 -5.99
N VAL A 8 1.12 1.31 -5.03
CA VAL A 8 0.01 2.25 -5.25
C VAL A 8 0.51 3.64 -4.91
N ILE A 9 0.53 4.53 -5.90
CA ILE A 9 0.98 5.90 -5.74
C ILE A 9 -0.22 6.84 -5.70
N ASP A 10 -0.39 7.55 -4.61
CA ASP A 10 -1.33 8.65 -4.53
C ASP A 10 -0.82 9.84 -5.34
N ASP A 11 -1.56 10.20 -6.38
CA ASP A 11 -1.23 11.23 -7.35
C ASP A 11 -2.15 12.46 -7.28
N CYS A 12 -2.81 12.65 -6.13
CA CYS A 12 -3.62 13.82 -5.86
C CYS A 12 -2.79 15.09 -5.65
N GLU A 13 -3.48 16.23 -5.62
CA GLU A 13 -2.89 17.56 -5.48
C GLU A 13 -2.01 17.73 -4.23
N SER A 14 -2.43 17.19 -3.09
CA SER A 14 -1.70 17.33 -1.82
C SER A 14 -0.34 16.62 -1.83
N MET A 15 -0.19 15.61 -2.69
CA MET A 15 1.07 14.89 -2.89
C MET A 15 2.08 15.62 -3.78
N ARG A 16 1.74 16.77 -4.38
CA ARG A 16 2.61 17.48 -5.34
C ARG A 16 4.02 17.70 -4.82
N ASP A 17 4.14 18.21 -3.60
CA ASP A 17 5.42 18.60 -3.02
C ASP A 17 6.23 17.40 -2.52
N HIS A 18 5.60 16.20 -2.45
CA HIS A 18 6.22 14.96 -1.99
C HIS A 18 6.69 14.04 -3.14
N LYS A 19 6.43 14.42 -4.39
CA LYS A 19 6.66 13.57 -5.56
C LYS A 19 8.08 13.00 -5.67
N ASP A 20 9.09 13.82 -5.38
CA ASP A 20 10.50 13.39 -5.45
C ASP A 20 10.84 12.44 -4.30
N ASP A 21 10.31 12.68 -3.10
CA ASP A 21 10.46 11.79 -1.95
C ASP A 21 9.77 10.45 -2.19
N VAL A 22 8.58 10.46 -2.82
CA VAL A 22 7.86 9.24 -3.24
C VAL A 22 8.70 8.45 -4.25
N ALA A 23 9.24 9.11 -5.28
CA ALA A 23 10.06 8.45 -6.30
C ALA A 23 11.32 7.81 -5.69
N MET A 24 12.00 8.53 -4.80
CA MET A 24 13.18 8.02 -4.08
C MET A 24 12.81 6.85 -3.16
N THR A 25 11.75 6.97 -2.37
CA THR A 25 11.32 5.94 -1.42
C THR A 25 10.89 4.67 -2.16
N ALA A 26 10.08 4.81 -3.21
CA ALA A 26 9.66 3.71 -4.08
C ALA A 26 10.87 3.01 -4.71
N ARG A 27 11.83 3.79 -5.23
CA ARG A 27 13.09 3.23 -5.76
C ARG A 27 13.84 2.41 -4.70
N VAL A 28 14.00 2.93 -3.50
CA VAL A 28 14.75 2.25 -2.44
C VAL A 28 14.04 0.97 -1.96
N ILE A 29 12.72 1.02 -1.78
CA ILE A 29 11.92 -0.19 -1.47
C ILE A 29 12.04 -1.21 -2.59
N SER A 30 11.92 -0.77 -3.85
CA SER A 30 12.01 -1.65 -5.01
C SER A 30 13.35 -2.41 -5.08
N TYR A 31 14.48 -1.78 -4.73
CA TYR A 31 15.77 -2.48 -4.64
C TYR A 31 15.78 -3.56 -3.57
N THR A 32 15.07 -3.34 -2.47
CA THR A 32 15.06 -4.27 -1.35
C THR A 32 14.15 -5.47 -1.62
N VAL A 33 12.98 -5.23 -2.22
CA VAL A 33 11.97 -6.28 -2.44
C VAL A 33 12.18 -7.05 -3.74
N LYS A 34 12.94 -6.52 -4.70
CA LYS A 34 13.27 -7.19 -5.98
C LYS A 34 14.01 -8.53 -5.80
N VAL A 35 14.61 -8.78 -4.63
CA VAL A 35 15.21 -10.09 -4.33
C VAL A 35 14.14 -11.17 -4.16
N SER A 36 12.92 -10.77 -3.78
CA SER A 36 11.76 -11.64 -3.52
C SER A 36 10.81 -11.73 -4.72
N ASP A 37 10.68 -10.66 -5.51
CA ASP A 37 9.80 -10.60 -6.68
C ASP A 37 10.55 -10.86 -7.99
N LYS A 38 10.22 -11.98 -8.65
CA LYS A 38 10.84 -12.43 -9.91
C LYS A 38 10.05 -12.00 -11.15
N ASN A 39 8.82 -11.54 -10.99
CA ASN A 39 7.89 -11.25 -12.09
C ASN A 39 7.79 -9.75 -12.41
N GLY A 40 8.40 -8.89 -11.59
CA GLY A 40 8.36 -7.45 -11.74
C GLY A 40 7.19 -6.85 -10.95
N MET A 41 7.31 -5.58 -10.58
CA MET A 41 6.36 -4.92 -9.70
C MET A 41 5.24 -4.27 -10.49
N ASP A 42 4.00 -4.38 -10.02
CA ASP A 42 2.88 -3.65 -10.58
C ASP A 42 2.77 -2.27 -9.94
N LEU A 43 2.66 -1.24 -10.78
CA LEU A 43 2.54 0.17 -10.38
C LEU A 43 1.17 0.70 -10.75
N TYR A 44 0.44 1.15 -9.75
CA TYR A 44 -0.86 1.80 -9.83
C TYR A 44 -0.73 3.28 -9.45
N PHE A 45 -1.52 4.13 -10.09
CA PHE A 45 -1.77 5.50 -9.65
C PHE A 45 -3.20 5.58 -9.14
N ALA A 46 -3.43 6.24 -8.01
CA ALA A 46 -4.74 6.28 -7.37
C ALA A 46 -5.83 6.86 -8.28
N SER A 47 -5.47 7.82 -9.14
CA SER A 47 -6.38 8.41 -10.12
C SER A 47 -6.71 7.51 -11.34
N ASP A 48 -5.95 6.43 -11.57
CA ASP A 48 -6.06 5.56 -12.75
C ASP A 48 -5.83 4.07 -12.38
N SER A 49 -6.55 3.60 -11.36
CA SER A 49 -6.42 2.25 -10.78
C SER A 49 -6.74 1.12 -11.76
N CYS A 50 -7.55 1.36 -12.79
CA CYS A 50 -7.92 0.36 -13.79
C CYS A 50 -6.81 0.08 -14.82
N ASN A 51 -5.72 0.87 -14.85
CA ASN A 51 -4.65 0.74 -15.84
C ASN A 51 -3.27 0.52 -15.17
N PRO A 52 -3.07 -0.61 -14.45
CA PRO A 52 -1.78 -0.90 -13.85
C PRO A 52 -0.67 -1.02 -14.88
N ARG A 53 0.53 -0.65 -14.44
CA ARG A 53 1.76 -0.74 -15.22
C ARG A 53 2.64 -1.82 -14.62
N ASN A 54 2.87 -2.90 -15.34
CA ASN A 54 3.89 -3.86 -14.93
C ASN A 54 5.29 -3.28 -15.22
N ILE A 55 6.12 -3.15 -14.18
CA ILE A 55 7.44 -2.53 -14.25
C ILE A 55 8.55 -3.55 -13.92
N GLN A 56 9.41 -3.80 -14.91
CA GLN A 56 10.53 -4.75 -14.82
C GLN A 56 11.83 -4.08 -14.35
N HIS A 57 12.00 -2.78 -14.65
CA HIS A 57 13.21 -2.02 -14.38
C HIS A 57 12.97 -0.91 -13.35
N ILE A 58 13.82 -0.87 -12.32
CA ILE A 58 13.72 0.10 -11.21
C ILE A 58 13.82 1.54 -11.71
N THR A 59 14.64 1.79 -12.74
CA THR A 59 14.77 3.11 -13.38
C THR A 59 13.45 3.59 -13.96
N ASP A 60 12.56 2.67 -14.37
CA ASP A 60 11.26 3.02 -14.93
C ASP A 60 10.25 3.38 -13.84
N ILE A 61 10.41 2.86 -12.61
CA ILE A 61 9.60 3.25 -11.44
C ILE A 61 9.87 4.72 -11.12
N GLU A 62 11.14 5.06 -10.88
CA GLU A 62 11.57 6.42 -10.55
C GLU A 62 11.13 7.39 -11.66
N HIS A 63 11.43 7.07 -12.93
CA HIS A 63 11.05 7.91 -14.04
C HIS A 63 9.53 8.14 -14.14
N ARG A 64 8.72 7.10 -13.92
CA ARG A 64 7.26 7.23 -13.98
C ARG A 64 6.70 8.05 -12.85
N ILE A 65 7.18 7.84 -11.63
CA ILE A 65 6.72 8.61 -10.47
C ILE A 65 7.14 10.08 -10.62
N THR A 66 8.39 10.37 -10.99
CA THR A 66 8.86 11.75 -11.20
C THR A 66 8.14 12.45 -12.36
N ASN A 67 7.61 11.72 -13.34
CA ASN A 67 6.82 12.28 -14.45
C ASN A 67 5.30 12.10 -14.30
N MET A 68 4.85 11.60 -13.15
CA MET A 68 3.43 11.44 -12.83
C MET A 68 2.71 12.78 -12.94
N ARG A 69 1.50 12.75 -13.50
CA ARG A 69 0.65 13.93 -13.56
C ARG A 69 -0.08 14.07 -12.23
N ILE A 70 0.06 15.22 -11.58
CA ILE A 70 -0.75 15.54 -10.41
C ILE A 70 -2.20 15.80 -10.84
N VAL A 71 -3.14 15.15 -10.16
CA VAL A 71 -4.57 15.29 -10.39
C VAL A 71 -5.13 16.29 -9.38
N THR A 72 -5.77 17.35 -9.90
CA THR A 72 -6.34 18.43 -9.09
C THR A 72 -7.66 18.07 -8.41
N ALA A 73 -8.26 16.95 -8.80
CA ALA A 73 -9.37 16.35 -8.07
C ALA A 73 -8.81 15.43 -6.99
N CYS A 74 -9.53 15.28 -5.88
CA CYS A 74 -9.16 14.34 -4.83
C CYS A 74 -9.24 12.90 -5.36
N CYS A 75 -8.26 12.06 -4.98
CA CYS A 75 -8.22 10.67 -5.41
C CYS A 75 -9.16 9.80 -4.54
N ASP A 76 -9.91 8.91 -5.20
CA ASP A 76 -10.74 7.89 -4.55
C ASP A 76 -9.86 6.67 -4.22
N MET A 77 -9.17 6.76 -3.08
CA MET A 77 -8.26 5.70 -2.61
C MET A 77 -9.00 4.39 -2.34
N LYS A 78 -10.25 4.45 -1.87
CA LYS A 78 -11.09 3.27 -1.63
C LYS A 78 -11.24 2.47 -2.92
N LYS A 79 -11.73 3.12 -3.98
CA LYS A 79 -11.88 2.48 -5.29
C LYS A 79 -10.56 1.96 -5.85
N CYS A 80 -9.47 2.72 -5.68
CA CYS A 80 -8.16 2.26 -6.14
C CYS A 80 -7.76 0.94 -5.47
N LEU A 81 -7.91 0.84 -4.15
CA LEU A 81 -7.59 -0.37 -3.41
C LEU A 81 -8.57 -1.52 -3.71
N GLU A 82 -9.85 -1.24 -3.95
CA GLU A 82 -10.81 -2.24 -4.43
C GLU A 82 -10.35 -2.87 -5.76
N ASP A 83 -9.91 -2.05 -6.72
CA ASP A 83 -9.41 -2.52 -8.01
C ASP A 83 -8.12 -3.36 -7.85
N VAL A 84 -7.18 -2.89 -7.02
CA VAL A 84 -5.94 -3.64 -6.74
C VAL A 84 -6.24 -4.98 -6.09
N VAL A 85 -7.03 -5.00 -5.02
CA VAL A 85 -7.39 -6.22 -4.28
C VAL A 85 -8.15 -7.18 -5.19
N LYS A 86 -9.01 -6.70 -6.08
CA LYS A 86 -9.71 -7.53 -7.07
C LYS A 86 -8.72 -8.26 -7.99
N GLU A 87 -7.67 -7.59 -8.48
CA GLU A 87 -6.65 -8.24 -9.30
C GLU A 87 -5.83 -9.26 -8.49
N VAL A 88 -5.45 -8.94 -7.25
CA VAL A 88 -4.76 -9.88 -6.35
C VAL A 88 -5.62 -11.13 -6.11
N LYS A 89 -6.93 -10.96 -5.91
CA LYS A 89 -7.90 -12.07 -5.80
C LYS A 89 -7.97 -12.90 -7.08
N ALA A 90 -8.00 -12.24 -8.25
CA ALA A 90 -8.02 -12.92 -9.54
C ALA A 90 -6.75 -13.76 -9.82
N GLN A 91 -5.62 -13.36 -9.24
CA GLN A 91 -4.35 -14.09 -9.30
C GLN A 91 -4.23 -15.21 -8.24
N GLY A 92 -5.26 -15.39 -7.39
CA GLY A 92 -5.33 -16.47 -6.39
C GLY A 92 -4.81 -16.11 -5.00
N MET A 93 -4.57 -14.82 -4.73
CA MET A 93 -3.97 -14.32 -3.48
C MET A 93 -2.73 -15.11 -3.08
N ASN A 94 -1.72 -15.12 -3.94
CA ASN A 94 -0.37 -15.48 -3.48
C ASN A 94 0.08 -14.44 -2.44
N PRO A 95 1.06 -14.76 -1.57
CA PRO A 95 1.60 -13.79 -0.63
C PRO A 95 1.92 -12.46 -1.33
N THR A 96 1.19 -11.39 -0.97
CA THR A 96 1.25 -10.10 -1.67
C THR A 96 1.44 -8.96 -0.69
N THR A 97 2.38 -8.06 -0.98
CA THR A 97 2.52 -6.80 -0.25
C THR A 97 2.15 -5.65 -1.16
N ILE A 98 1.15 -4.87 -0.74
CA ILE A 98 0.71 -3.64 -1.40
C ILE A 98 1.32 -2.48 -0.63
N TYR A 99 2.25 -1.74 -1.24
CA TYR A 99 2.83 -0.52 -0.68
C TYR A 99 2.05 0.68 -1.18
N ILE A 100 1.47 1.44 -0.27
CA ILE A 100 0.62 2.61 -0.57
C ILE A 100 1.38 3.87 -0.18
N PHE A 101 1.75 4.69 -1.16
CA PHE A 101 2.50 5.94 -0.97
C PHE A 101 1.52 7.10 -0.98
N THR A 102 1.27 7.71 0.18
CA THR A 102 0.19 8.70 0.35
C THR A 102 0.45 9.61 1.55
N ASP A 103 -0.16 10.78 1.59
CA ASP A 103 -0.22 11.64 2.78
C ASP A 103 -1.45 11.34 3.66
N GLY A 104 -2.35 10.47 3.19
CA GLY A 104 -3.59 10.10 3.85
C GLY A 104 -4.72 11.13 3.65
N VAL A 105 -4.54 12.14 2.80
CA VAL A 105 -5.53 13.19 2.51
C VAL A 105 -6.31 12.81 1.25
N TRP A 106 -7.41 12.09 1.44
CA TRP A 106 -8.26 11.60 0.34
C TRP A 106 -9.56 12.37 0.23
N ASP A 107 -10.34 12.06 -0.82
CA ASP A 107 -11.58 12.78 -1.11
C ASP A 107 -12.63 12.65 0.00
N PRO A 108 -13.02 13.75 0.67
CA PRO A 108 -14.07 13.72 1.68
C PRO A 108 -15.47 13.47 1.09
N ASP A 109 -15.69 13.75 -0.20
CA ASP A 109 -16.99 13.59 -0.86
C ASP A 109 -17.28 12.13 -1.27
N HIS A 110 -16.26 11.25 -1.22
CA HIS A 110 -16.35 9.85 -1.67
C HIS A 110 -16.26 8.81 -0.54
N ASP A 111 -16.39 9.26 0.71
CA ASP A 111 -16.33 8.41 1.90
C ASP A 111 -15.03 7.57 1.99
N PRO A 112 -14.01 8.02 2.73
CA PRO A 112 -12.68 7.43 2.76
C PRO A 112 -12.61 6.09 3.53
N GLU A 113 -13.66 5.28 3.45
CA GLU A 113 -13.83 3.94 4.04
C GLU A 113 -12.92 2.89 3.38
N VAL A 114 -11.62 3.16 3.40
CA VAL A 114 -10.60 2.16 3.06
C VAL A 114 -10.63 1.00 4.06
N ASP A 115 -11.11 1.23 5.27
CA ASP A 115 -11.37 0.20 6.29
C ASP A 115 -12.28 -0.92 5.76
N GLN A 116 -13.36 -0.60 5.04
CA GLN A 116 -14.24 -1.60 4.46
C GLN A 116 -13.50 -2.49 3.45
N VAL A 117 -12.62 -1.91 2.63
CA VAL A 117 -11.79 -2.68 1.68
C VAL A 117 -10.86 -3.66 2.41
N ILE A 118 -10.28 -3.22 3.53
CA ILE A 118 -9.43 -4.05 4.38
C ILE A 118 -10.23 -5.17 5.02
N TYR A 119 -11.40 -4.89 5.61
CA TYR A 119 -12.26 -5.92 6.19
C TYR A 119 -12.74 -6.93 5.15
N ASP A 120 -13.10 -6.48 3.95
CA ASP A 120 -13.49 -7.36 2.84
C ASP A 120 -12.32 -8.22 2.35
N ALA A 121 -11.08 -7.72 2.45
CA ALA A 121 -9.88 -8.50 2.18
C ALA A 121 -9.64 -9.55 3.27
N ILE A 122 -9.76 -9.17 4.56
CA ILE A 122 -9.65 -10.10 5.70
C ILE A 122 -10.69 -11.22 5.60
N ASN A 123 -11.96 -10.87 5.39
CA ASN A 123 -13.04 -11.84 5.21
C ASN A 123 -12.72 -12.81 4.07
N HIS A 124 -12.20 -12.30 2.96
CA HIS A 124 -11.83 -13.14 1.84
C HIS A 124 -10.64 -14.07 2.15
N LEU A 125 -9.65 -13.64 2.95
CA LEU A 125 -8.59 -14.54 3.42
C LEU A 125 -9.18 -15.69 4.26
N ILE A 126 -10.05 -15.36 5.21
CA ILE A 126 -10.70 -16.33 6.11
C ILE A 126 -11.51 -17.36 5.30
N GLU A 127 -12.38 -16.90 4.40
CA GLU A 127 -13.24 -17.75 3.57
C GLU A 127 -12.44 -18.73 2.69
N ASN A 128 -11.22 -18.37 2.33
CA ASN A 128 -10.34 -19.18 1.49
C ASN A 128 -9.25 -19.92 2.29
N GLY A 129 -9.32 -19.91 3.63
CA GLY A 129 -8.35 -20.59 4.49
C GLY A 129 -6.93 -20.06 4.38
N LYS A 130 -6.78 -18.78 4.00
CA LYS A 130 -5.50 -18.08 3.86
C LYS A 130 -5.08 -17.47 5.19
N LYS A 131 -3.78 -17.26 5.35
CA LYS A 131 -3.20 -16.70 6.57
C LYS A 131 -3.16 -15.17 6.48
N PRO A 132 -3.12 -14.45 7.62
CA PRO A 132 -2.92 -13.01 7.63
C PRO A 132 -1.68 -12.58 6.82
N GLN A 133 -0.60 -13.37 6.84
CA GLN A 133 0.64 -13.04 6.12
C GLN A 133 0.54 -13.17 4.59
N ASP A 134 -0.57 -13.70 4.05
CA ASP A 134 -0.75 -13.83 2.60
C ASP A 134 -1.13 -12.48 1.93
N LEU A 135 -1.47 -11.45 2.72
CA LEU A 135 -1.75 -10.11 2.22
C LEU A 135 -1.30 -9.05 3.23
N MET A 136 -0.64 -7.99 2.76
CA MET A 136 -0.24 -6.85 3.58
C MET A 136 -0.53 -5.53 2.87
N PHE A 137 -1.18 -4.60 3.57
CA PHE A 137 -1.32 -3.19 3.19
C PHE A 137 -0.28 -2.37 3.98
N GLN A 138 0.82 -2.02 3.33
CA GLN A 138 1.87 -1.20 3.91
C GLN A 138 1.68 0.26 3.49
N PHE A 139 1.08 1.07 4.35
CA PHE A 139 1.01 2.51 4.14
C PHE A 139 2.36 3.17 4.45
N ILE A 140 2.80 4.02 3.53
CA ILE A 140 3.98 4.86 3.66
C ILE A 140 3.51 6.30 3.63
N GLN A 141 3.47 6.90 4.81
CA GLN A 141 2.97 8.26 5.00
C GLN A 141 3.99 9.29 4.54
N PHE A 142 3.56 10.21 3.69
CA PHE A 142 4.26 11.43 3.30
C PHE A 142 3.64 12.66 3.96
N GLY A 143 4.44 13.72 4.11
CA GLY A 143 4.00 14.94 4.78
C GLY A 143 3.73 14.76 6.28
N SER A 144 2.92 15.67 6.82
CA SER A 144 2.61 15.76 8.25
C SER A 144 1.19 16.29 8.49
N ASP A 145 0.27 15.99 7.59
CA ASP A 145 -1.13 16.39 7.75
C ASP A 145 -1.77 15.63 8.91
N ASP A 146 -2.42 16.35 9.84
CA ASP A 146 -3.01 15.78 11.05
C ASP A 146 -4.18 14.84 10.73
N GLU A 147 -4.95 15.13 9.69
CA GLU A 147 -6.11 14.35 9.29
C GLU A 147 -5.66 13.07 8.57
N GLY A 148 -4.70 13.20 7.66
CA GLY A 148 -4.03 12.06 7.04
C GLY A 148 -3.39 11.12 8.07
N TYR A 149 -2.68 11.68 9.05
CA TYR A 149 -2.10 10.89 10.15
C TYR A 149 -3.16 10.11 10.94
N LYS A 150 -4.23 10.78 11.38
CA LYS A 150 -5.31 10.13 12.14
C LYS A 150 -5.97 9.02 11.33
N ARG A 151 -6.18 9.24 10.04
CA ARG A 151 -6.76 8.25 9.14
C ARG A 151 -5.88 7.01 9.02
N LEU A 152 -4.60 7.18 8.68
CA LEU A 152 -3.70 6.03 8.53
C LEU A 152 -3.51 5.29 9.86
N LYS A 153 -3.40 6.02 10.98
CA LYS A 153 -3.37 5.41 12.32
C LYS A 153 -4.63 4.62 12.65
N HIS A 154 -5.80 5.11 12.25
CA HIS A 154 -7.05 4.37 12.44
C HIS A 154 -7.07 3.06 11.64
N LEU A 155 -6.56 3.07 10.41
CA LEU A 155 -6.47 1.85 9.59
C LEU A 155 -5.53 0.82 10.23
N ASP A 156 -4.36 1.26 10.67
CA ASP A 156 -3.33 0.42 11.29
C ASP A 156 -3.77 -0.15 12.65
N ASP A 157 -4.26 0.69 13.56
CA ASP A 157 -4.65 0.25 14.91
C ASP A 157 -6.00 -0.47 14.92
N GLY A 158 -6.89 -0.14 13.98
CA GLY A 158 -8.31 -0.46 14.06
C GLY A 158 -8.80 -1.61 13.17
N CYS A 159 -8.18 -1.83 12.01
CA CYS A 159 -8.71 -2.76 11.00
C CYS A 159 -8.22 -4.21 11.21
N LYS A 160 -8.61 -4.80 12.34
CA LYS A 160 -8.16 -6.13 12.78
C LYS A 160 -9.35 -7.04 13.10
N MET A 161 -9.21 -8.35 12.87
CA MET A 161 -10.24 -9.34 13.21
C MET A 161 -9.64 -10.56 13.93
N MET A 162 -10.32 -11.07 14.96
CA MET A 162 -9.95 -12.33 15.63
C MET A 162 -10.83 -13.48 15.14
N VAL A 163 -10.22 -14.54 14.62
CA VAL A 163 -10.91 -15.76 14.18
C VAL A 163 -10.12 -16.99 14.64
N ASP A 164 -10.77 -17.89 15.39
CA ASP A 164 -10.16 -19.13 15.89
C ASP A 164 -8.76 -18.92 16.54
N ASP A 165 -8.66 -17.92 17.42
CA ASP A 165 -7.43 -17.51 18.12
C ASP A 165 -6.30 -16.98 17.21
N VAL A 166 -6.59 -16.68 15.94
CA VAL A 166 -5.69 -16.02 15.00
C VAL A 166 -6.13 -14.57 14.79
N GLU A 167 -5.21 -13.64 14.99
CA GLU A 167 -5.40 -12.23 14.65
C GLU A 167 -5.12 -12.00 13.17
N TYR A 168 -6.13 -11.56 12.44
CA TYR A 168 -6.02 -11.01 11.10
C TYR A 168 -5.81 -9.51 11.22
N ASP A 169 -4.54 -9.15 11.29
CA ASP A 169 -4.08 -7.80 11.19
C ASP A 169 -3.11 -7.75 10.00
N ILE A 170 -3.52 -7.01 8.98
CA ILE A 170 -2.88 -6.99 7.65
C ILE A 170 -2.52 -5.58 7.20
N VAL A 171 -2.51 -4.62 8.13
CA VAL A 171 -2.19 -3.22 7.86
C VAL A 171 -0.95 -2.84 8.68
N ASP A 172 -0.07 -2.03 8.10
CA ASP A 172 0.99 -1.35 8.85
C ASP A 172 1.17 0.06 8.26
N THR A 173 1.44 1.04 9.11
CA THR A 173 1.77 2.41 8.68
C THR A 173 3.16 2.82 9.15
N LYS A 174 3.94 3.38 8.24
CA LYS A 174 5.27 3.93 8.54
C LYS A 174 5.46 5.29 7.88
N ASN A 175 6.22 6.18 8.51
CA ASN A 175 6.58 7.44 7.87
C ASN A 175 7.72 7.23 6.87
N TRP A 176 7.69 7.92 5.72
CA TRP A 176 8.71 7.79 4.68
C TRP A 176 10.14 8.14 5.15
N GLN A 177 10.28 8.96 6.19
CA GLN A 177 11.57 9.36 6.76
C GLN A 177 12.17 8.28 7.67
N GLU A 178 11.42 7.23 8.01
CA GLU A 178 11.94 6.12 8.77
C GLU A 178 12.99 5.34 7.97
N HIS A 179 13.86 4.64 8.70
CA HIS A 179 14.88 3.81 8.08
C HIS A 179 14.20 2.70 7.26
N VAL A 180 14.52 2.60 5.96
CA VAL A 180 13.85 1.71 4.99
C VAL A 180 13.67 0.27 5.48
N PRO A 181 14.69 -0.39 6.08
CA PRO A 181 14.49 -1.68 6.70
C PRO A 181 13.33 -1.74 7.69
N ARG A 182 13.01 -0.69 8.45
CA ARG A 182 11.82 -0.66 9.32
C ARG A 182 10.52 -0.58 8.53
N ILE A 183 10.49 0.23 7.46
CA ILE A 183 9.36 0.32 6.52
C ILE A 183 9.05 -1.06 5.91
N ILE A 184 10.08 -1.88 5.69
CA ILE A 184 9.93 -3.20 5.08
C ILE A 184 9.80 -4.32 6.13
N ILE A 185 10.43 -4.22 7.29
CA ILE A 185 10.37 -5.27 8.34
C ILE A 185 9.00 -5.30 9.01
N GLY A 186 8.33 -4.15 9.17
CA GLY A 186 6.91 -4.11 9.61
C GLY A 186 6.02 -4.98 8.72
N SER A 187 6.33 -5.05 7.42
CA SER A 187 5.64 -5.91 6.45
C SER A 187 6.03 -7.40 6.48
N LEU A 188 7.14 -7.79 7.12
CA LEU A 188 7.74 -9.13 7.01
C LEU A 188 7.83 -9.93 8.31
N ASP A 189 7.99 -9.30 9.48
CA ASP A 189 8.16 -9.99 10.76
C ASP A 189 7.75 -9.08 11.94
N ARG A 190 6.48 -9.18 12.35
CA ARG A 190 5.89 -8.40 13.46
C ARG A 190 6.36 -8.80 14.87
N HIS A 191 7.34 -9.69 14.98
CA HIS A 191 7.98 -9.98 16.28
C HIS A 191 8.97 -8.90 16.73
N ASN A 192 9.19 -7.85 15.93
CA ASN A 192 10.14 -6.77 16.22
C ASN A 192 9.51 -5.39 16.44
N ASP A 193 8.19 -5.32 16.70
CA ASP A 193 7.58 -4.11 17.23
C ASP A 193 8.03 -3.94 18.69
N ILE A 194 9.17 -3.27 18.87
CA ILE A 194 9.64 -2.79 20.17
C ILE A 194 9.59 -1.26 20.11
N ASP A 195 8.54 -0.74 20.76
CA ASP A 195 8.26 0.63 21.24
C ASP A 195 8.66 1.84 20.37
#